data_AF-A0A5S5DNW2-F1
#
_entry.id   AF-A0A5S5DNW2-F1
#
_cell.length_a   1.000
_cell.length_b   1.000
_cell.length_c   1.000
_cell.angle_alpha   90.00
_cell.angle_beta   90.00
_cell.angle_gamma   90.00
#
_symmetry.space_group_name_H-M   'P 1'
#
loop_
_entity.id
_entity.type
_entity.pdbx_description
1 polymer ?
#
loop_
_entity_poly.entity_id
_entity_poly.type
_entity_poly.pdbx_seq_one_letter_code
_entity_poly.pdbx_strand_id
1 'polypeptide(L)'
;MTIISKEVEIQDRLSTVFEELKDKKEAIRRELIETRHNYKQVCDRHIHSGFRSEMEWVEASYNHQQKFLEYDTHCYLIDILSDYRDIEGYFPEYLDMLANIESVMIKFANDERYEVSAIIKRWLVKLIQTL
;
A
#
# COMPACT_ATOMS: atom_id res chain seq x y z
N MET A 1 14.96 -34.26 12.20
CA MET A 1 14.97 -32.85 12.62
C MET A 1 15.61 -32.08 11.48
N THR A 2 14.82 -31.52 10.59
CA THR A 2 15.32 -30.83 9.39
C THR A 2 15.86 -29.48 9.84
N ILE A 3 17.18 -29.29 9.72
CA ILE A 3 17.82 -28.00 9.93
C ILE A 3 17.47 -27.16 8.70
N ILE A 4 16.40 -26.38 8.81
CA ILE A 4 16.06 -25.39 7.78
C ILE A 4 17.16 -24.32 7.85
N SER A 5 17.75 -23.98 6.71
CA SER A 5 18.75 -22.92 6.64
C SER A 5 18.11 -21.59 7.04
N LYS A 6 18.83 -20.75 7.79
CA LYS A 6 18.38 -19.39 8.15
C LYS A 6 17.90 -18.60 6.92
N GLU A 7 18.55 -18.81 5.79
CA GLU A 7 18.17 -18.19 4.52
C GLU A 7 16.75 -18.57 4.08
N VAL A 8 16.40 -19.86 4.17
CA VAL A 8 15.06 -20.34 3.80
C VAL A 8 14.00 -19.73 4.72
N GLU A 9 14.30 -19.59 6.02
CA GLU A 9 13.39 -18.93 6.96
C GLU A 9 13.18 -17.45 6.62
N ILE A 10 14.23 -16.73 6.23
CA ILE A 10 14.12 -15.33 5.77
C ILE A 10 13.22 -15.26 4.54
N GLN A 11 13.46 -16.12 3.54
CA GLN A 11 12.70 -16.15 2.29
C GLN A 11 11.22 -16.46 2.51
N ASP A 12 10.90 -17.42 3.38
CA ASP A 12 9.51 -17.75 3.74
C ASP A 12 8.81 -16.57 4.44
N ARG A 13 9.52 -15.88 5.34
CA ARG A 13 8.99 -14.71 6.07
C ARG A 13 8.78 -13.52 5.12
N LEU A 14 9.72 -13.25 4.22
CA LEU A 14 9.58 -12.21 3.19
C LEU A 14 8.38 -12.50 2.27
N SER A 15 8.24 -13.75 1.82
CA SER A 15 7.10 -14.19 1.01
C SER A 15 5.77 -13.99 1.73
N THR A 16 5.73 -14.28 3.03
CA THR A 16 4.55 -14.04 3.86
C THR A 16 4.18 -12.56 3.92
N VAL A 17 5.15 -11.67 4.15
CA VAL A 17 4.91 -10.22 4.17
C VAL A 17 4.43 -9.70 2.80
N PHE A 18 4.93 -10.27 1.70
CA PHE A 18 4.48 -9.92 0.36
C PHE A 18 3.03 -10.34 0.09
N GLU A 19 2.62 -11.53 0.53
CA GLU A 19 1.22 -11.96 0.44
C GLU A 19 0.30 -11.09 1.34
N GLU A 20 0.74 -10.72 2.54
CA GLU A 20 0.01 -9.75 3.38
C GLU A 20 -0.21 -8.41 2.67
N LEU A 21 0.80 -7.93 1.92
CA LEU A 21 0.70 -6.70 1.15
C LEU A 21 -0.36 -6.81 0.05
N LYS A 22 -0.40 -7.94 -0.67
CA LYS A 22 -1.42 -8.23 -1.69
C LYS A 22 -2.82 -8.32 -1.10
N ASP A 23 -2.97 -8.99 0.03
CA ASP A 23 -4.24 -9.10 0.75
C ASP A 23 -4.73 -7.72 1.22
N LYS A 24 -3.82 -6.90 1.77
CA LYS A 24 -4.14 -5.54 2.19
C LYS A 24 -4.57 -4.69 1.00
N LYS A 25 -3.89 -4.79 -0.14
CA LYS A 25 -4.29 -4.10 -1.39
C LYS A 25 -5.70 -4.48 -1.83
N GLU A 26 -6.06 -5.77 -1.81
CA GLU A 26 -7.43 -6.20 -2.15
C GLU A 26 -8.47 -5.77 -1.10
N ALA A 27 -8.10 -5.70 0.18
CA ALA A 27 -8.97 -5.15 1.21
C ALA A 27 -9.28 -3.66 0.95
N ILE A 28 -8.25 -2.86 0.69
CA ILE A 28 -8.42 -1.43 0.36
C ILE A 28 -9.23 -1.26 -0.93
N ARG A 29 -9.04 -2.13 -1.93
CA ARG A 29 -9.85 -2.11 -3.16
C ARG A 29 -11.34 -2.23 -2.87
N ARG A 30 -11.74 -3.11 -1.94
CA ARG A 30 -13.14 -3.24 -1.52
C ARG A 30 -13.64 -1.98 -0.84
N GLU A 31 -12.86 -1.43 0.10
CA GLU A 31 -13.16 -0.15 0.76
C GLU A 31 -13.26 1.02 -0.25
N LEU A 32 -12.46 1.01 -1.31
CA LEU A 32 -12.48 2.03 -2.36
C LEU A 32 -13.79 2.01 -3.16
N ILE A 33 -14.35 0.82 -3.41
CA ILE A 33 -15.65 0.68 -4.07
C ILE A 33 -16.75 1.30 -3.20
N GLU A 34 -16.74 1.02 -1.90
CA GLU A 34 -17.70 1.55 -0.94
C GLU A 34 -17.61 3.08 -0.84
N THR A 35 -16.40 3.61 -0.67
CA THR A 35 -16.18 5.07 -0.61
C THR A 35 -16.56 5.76 -1.91
N ARG A 36 -16.32 5.14 -3.07
CA ARG A 36 -16.76 5.67 -4.37
C ARG A 36 -18.29 5.75 -4.46
N HIS A 37 -18.98 4.72 -3.98
CA HIS A 37 -20.44 4.70 -3.95
C HIS A 37 -20.98 5.82 -3.05
N ASN A 38 -20.43 5.96 -1.83
CA ASN A 38 -20.80 7.02 -0.90
C ASN A 38 -20.54 8.42 -1.51
N TYR A 39 -19.34 8.64 -2.06
CA TYR A 39 -18.99 9.88 -2.74
C TYR A 39 -20.01 10.26 -3.81
N LYS A 40 -20.41 9.31 -4.65
CA LYS A 40 -21.40 9.57 -5.71
C LYS A 40 -22.75 9.98 -5.12
N GLN A 41 -23.25 9.28 -4.11
CA GLN A 41 -24.52 9.62 -3.47
C GLN A 41 -24.49 11.02 -2.83
N VAL A 42 -23.40 11.36 -2.14
CA VAL A 42 -23.23 12.67 -1.51
C VAL A 42 -23.11 13.78 -2.56
N CYS A 43 -22.37 13.53 -3.64
CA CYS A 43 -22.26 14.45 -4.77
C CYS A 43 -23.63 14.71 -5.40
N ASP A 44 -24.41 13.65 -5.68
CA ASP A 44 -25.77 13.78 -6.20
C ASP A 44 -26.62 14.61 -5.23
N ARG A 45 -26.61 14.31 -3.93
CA ARG A 45 -27.34 15.09 -2.92
C ARG A 45 -26.92 16.56 -2.90
N HIS A 46 -25.63 16.84 -2.97
CA HIS A 46 -25.10 18.20 -2.98
C HIS A 46 -25.60 19.00 -4.19
N ILE A 47 -25.62 18.39 -5.38
CA ILE A 47 -26.16 19.01 -6.60
C ILE A 47 -27.67 19.25 -6.46
N HIS A 48 -28.43 18.23 -6.07
CA HIS A 48 -29.90 18.33 -5.96
C HIS A 48 -30.36 19.29 -4.85
N SER A 49 -29.56 19.47 -3.80
CA SER A 49 -29.85 20.42 -2.72
C SER A 49 -29.51 21.87 -3.10
N GLY A 50 -28.99 22.13 -4.30
CA GLY A 50 -28.52 23.44 -4.71
C GLY A 50 -27.24 23.85 -3.96
N PHE A 51 -26.30 22.92 -3.83
CA PHE A 51 -24.99 23.10 -3.19
C PHE A 51 -25.04 23.35 -1.67
N ARG A 52 -26.09 22.88 -0.99
CA ARG A 52 -26.28 23.10 0.46
C ARG A 52 -25.59 22.08 1.36
N SER A 53 -25.01 21.03 0.79
CA SER A 53 -24.36 19.92 1.52
C SER A 53 -22.85 19.92 1.34
N GLU A 54 -22.20 21.10 1.34
CA GLU A 54 -20.78 21.25 0.99
C GLU A 54 -19.85 20.47 1.92
N MET A 55 -20.08 20.54 3.23
CA MET A 55 -19.25 19.85 4.23
C MET A 55 -19.27 18.33 4.03
N GLU A 56 -20.46 17.73 3.83
CA GLU A 56 -20.60 16.30 3.54
C GLU A 56 -19.85 15.91 2.26
N TRP A 57 -19.95 16.74 1.22
CA TRP A 57 -19.28 16.49 -0.05
C TRP A 57 -17.76 16.59 0.06
N VAL A 58 -17.23 17.59 0.74
CA VAL A 58 -15.79 17.73 0.99
C VAL A 58 -15.25 16.53 1.77
N GLU A 59 -15.95 16.10 2.82
CA GLU A 59 -15.57 14.93 3.61
C GLU A 59 -15.56 13.65 2.77
N ALA A 60 -16.63 13.42 2.00
CA ALA A 60 -16.72 12.24 1.13
C ALA A 60 -15.64 12.25 0.03
N SER A 61 -15.32 13.43 -0.51
CA SER A 61 -14.25 13.62 -1.50
C SER A 61 -12.89 13.28 -0.90
N TYR A 62 -12.59 13.83 0.26
CA TYR A 62 -11.34 13.60 0.98
C TYR A 62 -11.18 12.11 1.32
N ASN A 63 -12.21 11.48 1.88
CA ASN A 63 -12.17 10.06 2.25
C ASN A 63 -11.92 9.16 1.03
N HIS A 64 -12.58 9.44 -0.10
CA HIS A 64 -12.36 8.68 -1.33
C HIS A 64 -10.92 8.88 -1.86
N GLN A 65 -10.42 10.11 -1.87
CA GLN A 65 -9.08 10.42 -2.33
C GLN A 65 -8.00 9.77 -1.46
N GLN A 66 -8.15 9.81 -0.13
CA GLN A 66 -7.21 9.16 0.79
C GLN A 66 -7.17 7.64 0.58
N LYS A 67 -8.33 7.01 0.36
CA LYS A 67 -8.40 5.58 0.07
C LYS A 67 -7.80 5.22 -1.28
N PHE A 68 -8.00 6.06 -2.29
CA PHE A 68 -7.35 5.89 -3.58
C PHE A 68 -5.83 5.98 -3.47
N LEU A 69 -5.31 6.97 -2.74
CA LEU A 69 -3.88 7.13 -2.48
C LEU A 69 -3.29 5.90 -1.75
N GLU A 70 -4.02 5.39 -0.74
CA GLU A 70 -3.62 4.18 -0.02
C GLU A 70 -3.51 2.99 -0.99
N TYR A 71 -4.53 2.77 -1.82
CA TYR A 71 -4.55 1.69 -2.81
C TYR A 71 -3.40 1.80 -3.83
N ASP A 72 -3.23 2.98 -4.43
CA ASP A 72 -2.21 3.24 -5.44
C ASP A 72 -0.79 3.00 -4.90
N THR A 73 -0.54 3.42 -3.65
CA THR A 73 0.74 3.17 -2.99
C THR A 73 1.00 1.68 -2.78
N HIS A 74 -0.02 0.89 -2.44
CA HIS A 74 0.13 -0.56 -2.30
C HIS A 74 0.39 -1.25 -3.65
N CYS A 75 -0.27 -0.82 -4.73
CA CYS A 75 0.03 -1.30 -6.08
C CYS A 75 1.49 -1.00 -6.45
N TYR A 76 1.93 0.24 -6.24
CA TYR A 76 3.29 0.64 -6.55
C TYR A 76 4.35 -0.16 -5.77
N LEU A 77 4.10 -0.44 -4.48
CA LEU A 77 4.99 -1.31 -3.69
C LEU A 77 5.03 -2.74 -4.20
N ILE A 78 3.88 -3.29 -4.61
CA ILE A 78 3.81 -4.65 -5.18
C ILE A 78 4.62 -4.71 -6.48
N ASP A 79 4.53 -3.69 -7.33
CA ASP A 79 5.29 -3.63 -8.57
C ASP A 79 6.80 -3.63 -8.29
N ILE A 80 7.27 -2.76 -7.39
CA ILE A 80 8.69 -2.74 -6.98
C ILE A 80 9.13 -4.09 -6.44
N LEU A 81 8.38 -4.68 -5.50
CA LEU A 81 8.76 -5.96 -4.89
C LEU A 81 8.76 -7.10 -5.90
N SER A 82 7.84 -7.09 -6.86
CA SER A 82 7.74 -8.11 -7.90
C SER A 82 8.98 -8.14 -8.81
N ASP A 83 9.64 -7.00 -9.02
CA ASP A 83 10.87 -6.92 -9.81
C ASP A 83 12.06 -7.67 -9.16
N TYR A 84 12.02 -7.87 -7.84
CA TYR A 84 13.04 -8.64 -7.09
C TYR A 84 12.69 -10.10 -6.90
N ARG A 85 11.52 -10.53 -7.40
CA ARG A 85 10.98 -11.87 -7.17
C ARG A 85 11.38 -12.82 -8.29
N ASP A 86 11.94 -13.97 -7.94
CA ASP A 86 12.31 -14.99 -8.92
C ASP A 86 11.11 -15.87 -9.33
N ILE A 87 11.37 -16.84 -10.22
CA ILE A 87 10.35 -17.76 -10.73
C ILE A 87 9.77 -18.70 -9.65
N GLU A 88 10.53 -18.98 -8.58
CA GLU A 88 10.09 -19.79 -7.45
C GLU A 88 9.33 -18.96 -6.41
N GLY A 89 9.35 -17.63 -6.56
CA GLY A 89 8.65 -16.71 -5.70
C GLY A 89 9.48 -16.18 -4.53
N TYR A 90 10.80 -16.39 -4.55
CA TYR A 90 11.75 -15.90 -3.55
C TYR A 90 12.33 -14.54 -3.93
N PHE A 91 13.03 -13.91 -2.98
CA PHE A 91 13.70 -12.62 -3.13
C PHE A 91 15.21 -12.80 -2.95
N PRO A 92 15.95 -13.28 -3.98
CA PRO A 92 17.38 -13.53 -3.87
C PRO A 92 18.19 -12.27 -3.50
N GLU A 93 17.74 -11.11 -3.98
CA GLU A 93 18.38 -9.79 -3.80
C GLU A 93 17.63 -8.94 -2.76
N TYR A 94 17.12 -9.56 -1.68
CA TYR A 94 16.27 -8.87 -0.70
C TYR A 94 16.97 -7.69 0.00
N LEU A 95 18.30 -7.67 0.09
CA LEU A 95 19.03 -6.52 0.65
C LEU A 95 18.95 -5.29 -0.28
N ASP A 96 19.11 -5.50 -1.59
CA ASP A 96 18.99 -4.44 -2.59
C ASP A 96 17.54 -3.97 -2.72
N MET A 97 16.59 -4.90 -2.62
CA MET A 97 15.15 -4.62 -2.52
C MET A 97 14.84 -3.68 -1.34
N LEU A 98 15.33 -3.98 -0.14
CA LEU A 98 15.12 -3.15 1.05
C LEU A 98 15.72 -1.76 0.89
N ALA A 99 16.94 -1.67 0.35
CA ALA A 99 17.61 -0.39 0.10
C ALA A 99 16.85 0.47 -0.94
N ASN A 100 16.30 -0.16 -1.99
CA ASN A 100 15.48 0.52 -2.98
C ASN A 100 14.18 1.07 -2.34
N ILE A 101 13.47 0.24 -1.56
CA ILE A 101 12.25 0.68 -0.88
C ILE A 101 12.52 1.85 0.09
N GLU A 102 13.63 1.81 0.83
CA GLU A 102 14.06 2.91 1.68
C GLU A 102 14.33 4.18 0.87
N SER A 103 15.04 4.08 -0.25
CA SER A 103 15.31 5.22 -1.14
C SER A 103 14.01 5.84 -1.67
N VAL A 104 13.07 4.99 -2.13
CA VAL A 104 11.74 5.41 -2.59
C VAL A 104 10.96 6.10 -1.48
N MET A 105 10.95 5.55 -0.26
CA MET A 105 10.31 6.15 0.91
C MET A 105 10.85 7.55 1.21
N ILE A 106 12.17 7.71 1.19
CA ILE A 106 12.86 8.99 1.46
C ILE A 106 12.54 9.99 0.35
N LYS A 107 12.53 9.56 -0.92
CA LYS A 107 12.15 10.41 -2.04
C LYS A 107 10.76 11.01 -1.86
N PHE A 108 9.75 10.19 -1.52
CA PHE A 108 8.41 10.70 -1.24
C PHE A 108 8.35 11.66 -0.05
N ALA A 109 9.17 11.44 0.99
CA ALA A 109 9.24 12.37 2.11
C ALA A 109 9.84 13.73 1.69
N ASN A 110 10.87 13.72 0.85
CA ASN A 110 11.51 14.93 0.32
C ASN A 110 10.58 15.71 -0.62
N ASP A 111 9.72 15.00 -1.34
CA ASP A 111 8.67 15.59 -2.20
C ASP A 111 7.42 16.01 -1.41
N GLU A 112 7.49 16.05 -0.07
CA GLU A 112 6.39 16.39 0.85
C GLU A 112 5.14 15.49 0.74
N ARG A 113 5.29 14.30 0.12
CA ARG A 113 4.25 13.28 0.01
C ARG A 113 4.27 12.35 1.21
N TYR A 114 4.01 12.91 2.39
CA TYR A 114 4.21 12.23 3.67
C TYR A 114 3.29 11.03 3.88
N GLU A 115 2.06 11.04 3.40
CA GLU A 115 1.12 9.92 3.52
C GLU A 115 1.64 8.69 2.76
N VAL A 116 2.15 8.90 1.55
CA VAL A 116 2.76 7.84 0.73
C VAL A 116 4.00 7.30 1.43
N SER A 117 4.89 8.19 1.87
CA SER A 117 6.10 7.83 2.60
C SER A 117 5.78 7.02 3.87
N ALA A 118 4.75 7.39 4.62
CA ALA A 118 4.33 6.69 5.83
C ALA A 118 3.82 5.27 5.54
N ILE A 119 3.04 5.08 4.47
CA ILE A 119 2.59 3.75 4.04
C ILE A 119 3.79 2.87 3.66
N ILE A 120 4.72 3.40 2.87
CA ILE A 120 5.94 2.68 2.47
C ILE A 120 6.78 2.30 3.68
N LYS A 121 7.00 3.25 4.61
CA LYS A 121 7.74 3.01 5.86
C LYS A 121 7.16 1.85 6.66
N ARG A 122 5.83 1.76 6.75
CA ARG A 122 5.16 0.68 7.48
C ARG A 122 5.51 -0.70 6.92
N TRP A 123 5.56 -0.83 5.59
CA TRP A 123 5.93 -2.07 4.92
C TRP A 123 7.43 -2.34 4.99
N LEU A 124 8.27 -1.33 4.82
CA LEU A 124 9.72 -1.43 4.99
C LEU A 124 10.09 -1.97 6.37
N VAL A 125 9.49 -1.45 7.43
CA VAL A 125 9.74 -1.92 8.81
C VAL A 125 9.34 -3.39 8.96
N LYS A 126 8.20 -3.82 8.40
CA LYS A 126 7.79 -5.23 8.42
C LYS A 126 8.78 -6.13 7.69
N LEU A 127 9.27 -5.70 6.52
CA LEU A 127 10.25 -6.46 5.74
C LEU A 127 11.59 -6.57 6.48
N ILE A 128 12.08 -5.50 7.09
CA ILE A 128 13.33 -5.53 7.88
C ILE A 128 13.22 -6.50 9.07
N GLN A 129 12.04 -6.59 9.69
CA GLN A 129 11.81 -7.52 10.81
C GLN A 129 11.92 -9.01 10.41
N THR A 130 11.95 -9.33 9.11
CA THR A 130 12.10 -10.71 8.62
C THR A 130 13.53 -11.24 8.63
N LEU A 131 14.53 -10.37 8.79
CA LEU A 131 15.97 -10.70 8.82
C LEU A 131 16.43 -11.26 10.18
#